data_AF-A0A2N0ZD73-F1
#
_entry.id   AF-A0A2N0ZD73-F1
#
_cell.length_a   1.000
_cell.length_b   1.000
_cell.length_c   1.000
_cell.angle_alpha   90.00
_cell.angle_beta   90.00
_cell.angle_gamma   90.00
#
_symmetry.space_group_name_H-M   'P 1'
#
loop_
_entity.id
_entity.type
_entity.pdbx_description
1 polymer ?
#
loop_
_entity_poly.entity_id
_entity_poly.type
_entity_poly.pdbx_seq_one_letter_code
_entity_poly.pdbx_strand_id
1 'polypeptide(L)' 'MKRYQLRKNFKGEYKKGTKFNMITESEFIGVKEFVLRTEDFSERLVISESELNKYFNRIK' A
#
# COMPACT_ATOMS: atom_id res chain seq x y z
N MET A 1 -11.97 6.50 -1.73
CA MET A 1 -10.81 5.60 -1.88
C MET A 1 -9.97 5.68 -0.61
N LYS A 2 -9.48 4.56 -0.06
CA LYS A 2 -8.59 4.60 1.10
C LYS A 2 -7.21 5.09 0.64
N ARG A 3 -6.56 5.98 1.40
CA ARG A 3 -5.22 6.50 1.11
C ARG A 3 -4.23 6.01 2.16
N TYR A 4 -3.01 5.73 1.72
CA TYR A 4 -1.93 5.22 2.54
C TYR A 4 -0.64 5.98 2.26
N GLN A 5 0.18 6.14 3.28
CA GLN A 5 1.51 6.73 3.16
C GLN A 5 2.55 5.80 3.75
N LEU A 6 3.71 5.69 3.10
CA LEU A 6 4.86 4.97 3.64
C LEU A 6 5.42 5.66 4.89
N ARG A 7 5.47 4.93 6.01
CA ARG A 7 6.11 5.42 7.26
C ARG A 7 7.60 5.13 7.33
N LYS A 8 8.10 4.24 6.47
CA LYS A 8 9.52 3.91 6.25
C LYS A 8 9.71 3.42 4.82
N ASN A 9 10.97 3.31 4.37
CA ASN A 9 11.28 2.81 3.04
C ASN A 9 10.74 1.38 2.85
N PHE A 10 10.27 1.08 1.65
CA PHE A 10 9.68 -0.20 1.29
C PHE A 10 10.31 -0.73 0.00
N LYS A 11 10.74 -2.00 0.02
CA LYS A 11 11.40 -2.71 -1.10
C LYS A 11 12.60 -1.97 -1.74
N GLY A 12 13.21 -0.99 -1.05
CA GLY A 12 14.37 -0.21 -1.54
C GLY A 12 14.02 0.89 -2.54
N GLU A 13 13.01 0.66 -3.38
CA GLU A 13 12.51 1.57 -4.42
C GLU A 13 11.65 2.71 -3.84
N TYR A 14 10.76 2.39 -2.90
CA TYR A 14 9.81 3.37 -2.39
C TYR A 14 10.30 4.03 -1.11
N LYS A 15 10.37 5.36 -1.13
CA LYS A 15 10.86 6.16 0.01
C LYS A 15 9.75 6.41 1.04
N LYS A 16 10.16 6.62 2.29
CA LYS A 16 9.27 7.14 3.34
C LYS A 16 8.57 8.41 2.84
N GLY A 17 7.27 8.50 3.05
CA GLY A 17 6.45 9.63 2.64
C GLY A 17 5.70 9.45 1.32
N THR A 18 6.08 8.48 0.48
CA THR A 18 5.33 8.17 -0.75
C THR A 18 3.88 7.81 -0.43
N LYS A 19 2.96 8.37 -1.20
CA LYS A 19 1.52 8.21 -1.02
C LYS A 19 0.93 7.29 -2.08
N PHE A 20 -0.06 6.51 -1.65
CA PHE A 20 -0.74 5.54 -2.47
C PHE A 20 -2.25 5.58 -2.22
N ASN A 21 -3.00 5.36 -3.29
CA ASN A 21 -4.43 5.08 -3.27
C ASN A 21 -4.64 3.56 -3.27
N MET A 22 -5.50 3.06 -2.38
CA MET A 22 -5.93 1.67 -2.41
C MET A 22 -7.00 1.50 -3.48
N ILE A 23 -6.69 0.65 -4.46
CA ILE A 23 -7.54 0.36 -5.61
C ILE A 23 -8.47 -0.81 -5.30
N THR A 24 -7.93 -1.87 -4.71
CA THR A 24 -8.73 -3.03 -4.31
C THR A 24 -8.11 -3.73 -3.09
N GLU A 25 -8.96 -4.46 -2.40
CA GLU A 25 -8.68 -5.31 -1.24
C GLU A 25 -9.36 -6.65 -1.53
N SER A 26 -8.61 -7.74 -1.51
CA SER A 26 -9.08 -9.09 -1.81
C SER A 26 -8.73 -10.02 -0.66
N GLU A 27 -9.65 -10.89 -0.28
CA GLU A 27 -9.43 -11.94 0.71
C GLU A 27 -9.83 -13.29 0.12
N PHE A 28 -8.91 -14.24 0.13
CA PHE A 28 -9.17 -15.61 -0.34
C PHE A 28 -8.61 -16.63 0.64
N ILE A 29 -9.49 -17.46 1.22
CA ILE A 29 -9.15 -18.49 2.21
C ILE A 29 -8.28 -17.90 3.35
N GLY A 30 -8.70 -16.73 3.89
CA GLY A 30 -8.01 -16.04 4.98
C GLY A 30 -6.71 -15.33 4.60
N VAL A 31 -6.32 -15.33 3.32
CA VAL A 31 -5.18 -14.56 2.81
C VAL A 31 -5.69 -13.23 2.25
N LYS A 32 -5.27 -12.11 2.86
CA LYS A 32 -5.61 -10.75 2.41
C LYS A 32 -4.49 -10.11 1.62
N GLU A 33 -4.85 -9.60 0.45
CA GLU A 33 -3.98 -8.82 -0.44
C GLU A 33 -4.59 -7.47 -0.77
N PHE A 34 -3.72 -6.47 -0.89
CA PHE A 34 -4.09 -5.08 -1.13
C PHE A 34 -3.36 -4.59 -2.36
N VAL A 35 -4.11 -3.93 -3.23
CA VAL A 35 -3.56 -3.25 -4.41
C VAL A 35 -3.49 -1.76 -4.13
N LEU A 36 -2.28 -1.24 -4.09
CA LEU A 36 -1.97 0.17 -3.95
C LEU A 36 -1.49 0.73 -5.29
N ARG A 37 -1.78 2.01 -5.55
CA ARG A 37 -1.30 2.74 -6.72
C ARG A 37 -0.81 4.11 -6.31
N THR A 38 0.30 4.59 -6.86
CA THR A 38 0.83 5.93 -6.57
C THR A 38 -0.17 7.03 -6.94
N GLU A 39 -0.05 8.22 -6.34
CA GLU A 39 -0.96 9.35 -6.60
C GLU A 39 -0.90 9.86 -8.05
N ASP A 40 0.25 9.74 -8.70
CA ASP A 40 0.48 10.05 -10.11
C ASP A 40 0.05 8.90 -11.05
N PHE A 41 -0.51 7.82 -10.49
CA PHE A 41 -0.99 6.64 -11.22
C PHE A 41 0.09 5.89 -12.02
N SER A 42 1.38 6.20 -11.83
CA SER A 42 2.48 5.60 -12.58
C SER A 42 2.78 4.15 -12.17
N GLU A 43 2.67 3.83 -10.87
CA GLU A 43 3.09 2.54 -10.33
C GLU A 43 1.98 1.86 -9.53
N ARG A 44 1.92 0.52 -9.63
CA ARG A 44 0.99 -0.35 -8.89
C ARG A 44 1.78 -1.35 -8.06
N LEU A 45 1.33 -1.54 -6.83
CA LEU A 45 1.93 -2.43 -5.85
C LEU A 45 0.87 -3.38 -5.28
N VAL A 46 1.21 -4.66 -5.19
CA VAL A 46 0.43 -5.66 -4.44
C VAL A 46 1.18 -5.96 -3.14
N ILE A 47 0.48 -5.89 -2.01
CA ILE A 47 1.05 -6.14 -0.68
C ILE A 47 0.11 -6.99 0.17
N SER A 48 0.70 -7.73 1.10
CA SER A 48 -0.04 -8.45 2.13
C SER A 48 -0.56 -7.53 3.26
N GLU A 49 -1.49 -8.04 4.06
CA GLU A 49 -1.94 -7.35 5.29
C GLU A 49 -0.77 -7.04 6.24
N SER A 50 0.17 -7.98 6.37
CA SER A 50 1.36 -7.81 7.23
C SER A 50 2.25 -6.67 6.76
N GLU A 51 2.46 -6.53 5.45
CA GLU A 51 3.23 -5.44 4.87
C GLU A 51 2.49 -4.10 5.00
N LEU A 52 1.17 -4.08 4.76
CA LEU A 52 0.35 -2.90 4.95
C LEU A 52 0.49 -2.36 6.39
N ASN A 53 0.32 -3.22 7.39
CA ASN A 53 0.43 -2.86 8.80
C ASN A 53 1.86 -2.47 9.21
N LYS A 54 2.88 -3.05 8.58
CA LYS A 54 4.29 -2.83 8.92
C LYS A 54 4.87 -1.57 8.29
N TYR A 55 4.46 -1.18 7.08
CA TYR A 55 5.11 -0.12 6.29
C TYR A 55 4.22 1.09 6.00
N PHE A 56 2.91 0.97 6.12
CA PHE A 56 1.98 2.02 5.70
C PHE A 56 1.16 2.55 6.88
N ASN A 57 0.85 3.84 6.83
CA ASN A 57 -0.13 4.47 7.70
C ASN A 57 -1.31 4.93 6.83
N ARG A 58 -2.54 4.68 7.29
CA ARG A 58 -3.73 5.22 6.63
C ARG A 58 -3.79 6.72 6.87
N ILE A 59 -4.05 7.49 5.81
CA ILE A 59 -4.20 8.95 5.87
C ILE A 59 -5.63 9.35 5.47
N LYS A 60 -6.05 10.56 5.90
CA LYS A 60 -7.37 11.12 5.60
C LYS A 60 -7.51 11.53 4.14
#